data_AF-H0HLH7-F1
#
_entry.id   AF-H0HLH7-F1
#
_cell.length_a   1.000
_cell.length_b   1.000
_cell.length_c   1.000
_cell.angle_alpha   90.00
_cell.angle_beta   90.00
_cell.angle_gamma   90.00
#
_symmetry.space_group_name_H-M   'P 1'
#
loop_
_entity.id
_entity.type
_entity.pdbx_description
1 polymer ?
#
loop_
_entity_poly.entity_id
_entity_poly.type
_entity_poly.pdbx_seq_one_letter_code
_entity_poly.pdbx_strand_id
1 'polypeptide(L)'
;MLLQKAGQRGMMMMHGRGGGSARGSTMHAIARNFFTLAIGYAIAGMILGLSMAISHDHAQMPTHAHIMVAGWLMSAVFAFFYQLVPAARASRLAPAHFWLTTVSGVGLVAGLFVMLGGNPGIEPVVAVSSIGFFASLLLFAWIALPVLWKADDRAAVPARDATAG
;
A
#
# COMPACT_ATOMS: atom_id res chain seq x y z
N MET A 1 -41.53 60.32 15.52
CA MET A 1 -40.57 60.51 14.41
C MET A 1 -39.51 61.47 14.94
N LEU A 2 -38.23 61.05 14.95
CA LEU A 2 -37.09 61.59 15.74
C LEU A 2 -36.92 60.95 17.13
N LEU A 3 -36.10 59.91 17.19
CA LEU A 3 -35.07 59.70 18.22
C LEU A 3 -34.30 58.42 17.89
N GLN A 4 -33.40 58.58 16.92
CA GLN A 4 -32.00 58.19 17.06
C GLN A 4 -31.74 56.82 17.73
N LYS A 5 -31.84 55.79 16.89
CA LYS A 5 -30.99 54.59 16.85
C LYS A 5 -30.27 54.30 18.17
N ALA A 6 -31.00 53.55 19.00
CA ALA A 6 -30.48 52.63 19.98
C ALA A 6 -29.09 52.10 19.61
N GLY A 7 -28.18 52.19 20.57
CA GLY A 7 -26.91 51.46 20.64
C GLY A 7 -27.12 49.96 20.74
N GLN A 8 -27.75 49.38 19.72
CA GLN A 8 -27.88 47.96 19.45
C GLN A 8 -27.15 47.66 18.15
N ARG A 9 -25.82 47.77 18.20
CA ARG A 9 -24.92 47.04 17.31
C ARG A 9 -23.73 46.49 18.11
N GLY A 10 -24.01 45.95 19.28
CA GLY A 10 -23.33 44.71 19.66
C GLY A 10 -23.76 43.64 18.65
N MET A 11 -22.84 42.76 18.28
CA MET A 11 -23.11 41.53 17.52
C MET A 11 -23.19 41.65 15.99
N MET A 12 -22.06 41.96 15.35
CA MET A 12 -21.68 41.56 13.98
C MET A 12 -20.25 42.11 13.80
N MET A 13 -19.19 41.32 13.83
CA MET A 13 -18.87 40.32 12.81
C MET A 13 -17.97 39.24 13.43
N MET A 14 -18.59 38.21 14.01
CA MET A 14 -17.96 36.91 14.14
C MET A 14 -18.24 36.16 12.84
N HIS A 15 -17.27 36.17 11.92
CA HIS A 15 -17.15 35.15 10.88
C HIS A 15 -15.69 35.07 10.46
N GLY A 16 -14.85 34.65 11.41
CA GLY A 16 -13.65 33.92 11.03
C GLY A 16 -14.12 32.72 10.22
N ARG A 17 -13.93 32.77 8.89
CA ARG A 17 -14.05 31.60 8.03
C ARG A 17 -12.99 30.63 8.52
N GLY A 18 -13.38 29.75 9.44
CA GLY A 18 -12.76 28.46 9.65
C GLY A 18 -12.95 27.63 8.40
N GLY A 19 -12.28 28.02 7.31
CA GLY A 19 -12.05 27.20 6.15
C GLY A 19 -11.04 26.14 6.52
N GLY A 20 -11.45 25.22 7.39
CA GLY A 20 -10.87 23.89 7.45
C GLY A 20 -11.10 23.28 6.09
N SER A 21 -10.18 23.55 5.16
CA SER A 21 -9.97 22.69 4.01
C SER A 21 -9.76 21.31 4.60
N ALA A 22 -10.81 20.51 4.64
CA ALA A 22 -10.73 19.07 4.62
C ALA A 22 -9.92 18.75 3.37
N ARG A 23 -8.60 18.82 3.53
CA ARG A 23 -7.63 18.48 2.50
C ARG A 23 -7.72 16.97 2.47
N GLY A 24 -8.72 16.45 1.75
CA GLY A 24 -8.86 15.03 1.51
C GLY A 24 -7.50 14.55 1.07
N SER A 25 -6.87 13.72 1.89
CA SER A 25 -5.50 13.29 1.67
C SER A 25 -5.51 12.41 0.43
N THR A 26 -5.24 13.03 -0.74
CA THR A 26 -5.10 12.32 -2.00
C THR A 26 -4.04 11.23 -1.84
N MET A 27 -4.38 10.00 -2.21
CA MET A 27 -3.48 8.85 -2.10
C MET A 27 -2.18 9.12 -2.86
N HIS A 28 -1.04 8.76 -2.25
CA HIS A 28 0.27 8.96 -2.87
C HIS A 28 0.43 8.08 -4.12
N ALA A 29 1.18 8.57 -5.12
CA ALA A 29 1.33 7.89 -6.40
C ALA A 29 1.79 6.43 -6.26
N ILE A 30 2.79 6.16 -5.41
CA ILE A 30 3.30 4.80 -5.18
C ILE A 30 2.23 3.91 -4.52
N ALA A 31 1.54 4.42 -3.49
CA ALA A 31 0.47 3.69 -2.82
C ALA A 31 -0.68 3.39 -3.78
N ARG A 32 -1.07 4.37 -4.61
CA ARG A 32 -2.08 4.20 -5.67
C ARG A 32 -1.68 3.12 -6.66
N ASN A 33 -0.43 3.12 -7.13
CA ASN A 33 0.04 2.13 -8.08
C ASN A 33 0.00 0.71 -7.50
N PHE A 34 0.46 0.51 -6.26
CA PHE A 34 0.35 -0.78 -5.56
C PHE A 34 -1.10 -1.20 -5.37
N PHE A 35 -2.00 -0.27 -5.04
CA PHE A 35 -3.41 -0.60 -4.86
C PHE A 35 -4.09 -0.96 -6.18
N THR A 36 -3.77 -0.27 -7.28
CA THR A 36 -4.22 -0.62 -8.63
C THR A 36 -3.73 -2.02 -9.01
N LEU A 37 -2.47 -2.34 -8.73
CA LEU A 37 -1.91 -3.67 -8.96
C LEU A 37 -2.65 -4.74 -8.14
N ALA A 38 -2.95 -4.46 -6.87
CA ALA A 38 -3.70 -5.34 -5.99
C ALA A 38 -5.10 -5.66 -6.55
N ILE A 39 -5.82 -4.66 -7.06
CA ILE A 39 -7.13 -4.85 -7.68
C ILE A 39 -7.01 -5.74 -8.93
N GLY A 40 -5.99 -5.51 -9.77
CA GLY A 40 -5.74 -6.33 -10.95
C GLY A 40 -5.52 -7.80 -10.61
N TYR A 41 -4.67 -8.09 -9.61
CA TYR A 41 -4.46 -9.44 -9.12
C TYR A 41 -5.72 -10.05 -8.49
N ALA A 42 -6.49 -9.28 -7.71
CA ALA A 42 -7.71 -9.78 -7.10
C ALA A 42 -8.70 -10.28 -8.16
N ILE A 43 -8.92 -9.47 -9.21
CA ILE A 43 -9.82 -9.84 -10.32
C ILE A 43 -9.30 -11.08 -11.03
N ALA A 44 -8.00 -11.11 -11.41
CA ALA A 44 -7.42 -12.26 -12.09
C ALA A 44 -7.48 -13.55 -11.24
N GLY A 45 -7.20 -13.44 -9.94
CA GLY A 45 -7.21 -14.55 -9.00
C GLY A 45 -8.61 -15.11 -8.78
N MET A 46 -9.62 -14.23 -8.67
CA MET A 46 -11.01 -14.62 -8.56
C MET A 46 -11.49 -15.30 -9.85
N ILE A 47 -11.15 -14.77 -11.03
CA ILE A 47 -11.49 -15.42 -12.32
C ILE A 47 -10.89 -16.84 -12.38
N LEU A 48 -9.61 -16.99 -12.05
CA LEU A 48 -8.96 -18.32 -12.04
C LEU A 48 -9.60 -19.25 -10.99
N GLY A 49 -9.89 -18.74 -9.80
CA GLY A 49 -10.56 -19.49 -8.73
C GLY A 49 -11.94 -20.01 -9.14
N LEU A 50 -12.75 -19.15 -9.76
CA LEU A 50 -14.05 -19.53 -10.29
C LEU A 50 -13.91 -20.57 -11.41
N SER A 51 -12.93 -20.41 -12.31
CA SER A 51 -12.66 -21.38 -13.38
C SER A 51 -12.33 -22.76 -12.82
N MET A 52 -11.48 -22.84 -11.78
CA MET A 52 -11.15 -24.10 -11.11
C MET A 52 -12.37 -24.72 -10.42
N ALA A 53 -13.17 -23.90 -9.73
CA ALA A 53 -14.36 -24.37 -9.04
C ALA A 53 -15.42 -24.94 -9.99
N ILE A 54 -15.64 -24.29 -11.15
CA ILE A 54 -16.63 -24.72 -12.15
C ILE A 54 -16.17 -25.99 -12.88
N SER A 55 -14.89 -26.06 -13.23
CA SER A 55 -14.33 -27.20 -13.98
C SER A 55 -13.97 -28.40 -13.11
N HIS A 56 -13.90 -28.22 -11.78
CA HIS A 56 -13.31 -29.15 -10.81
C HIS A 56 -11.83 -29.49 -11.06
N ASP A 57 -11.17 -28.80 -11.99
CA ASP A 57 -9.74 -28.94 -12.23
C ASP A 57 -8.94 -27.94 -11.38
N HIS A 58 -8.09 -28.48 -10.50
CA HIS A 58 -7.29 -27.71 -9.56
C HIS A 58 -5.80 -27.70 -9.93
N ALA A 59 -5.43 -28.06 -11.16
CA ALA A 59 -4.05 -28.02 -11.63
C ALA A 59 -3.39 -26.64 -11.45
N GLN A 60 -4.18 -25.57 -11.55
CA GLN A 60 -3.73 -24.18 -11.39
C GLN A 60 -3.84 -23.63 -9.96
N MET A 61 -4.09 -24.49 -8.96
CA MET A 61 -4.20 -24.06 -7.56
C MET A 61 -2.96 -23.30 -7.07
N PRO A 62 -1.71 -23.72 -7.39
CA PRO A 62 -0.53 -22.93 -7.02
C PRO A 62 -0.54 -21.53 -7.64
N THR A 63 -0.90 -21.40 -8.92
CA THR A 63 -1.01 -20.10 -9.59
C THR A 63 -2.05 -19.20 -8.90
N HIS A 64 -3.23 -19.75 -8.59
CA HIS A 64 -4.28 -19.02 -7.87
C HIS A 64 -3.82 -18.53 -6.50
N ALA A 65 -3.18 -19.40 -5.71
CA ALA A 65 -2.68 -19.04 -4.38
C ALA A 65 -1.65 -17.90 -4.45
N HIS A 66 -0.73 -17.93 -5.43
CA HIS A 66 0.26 -16.87 -5.62
C HIS A 66 -0.38 -15.56 -6.10
N ILE A 67 -1.40 -15.62 -6.96
CA ILE A 67 -2.16 -14.42 -7.34
C ILE A 67 -2.84 -13.79 -6.11
N MET A 68 -3.49 -14.59 -5.27
CA MET A 68 -4.24 -14.07 -4.13
C MET A 68 -3.33 -13.56 -3.01
N VAL A 69 -2.27 -14.30 -2.65
CA VAL A 69 -1.38 -13.93 -1.55
C VAL A 69 -0.29 -12.97 -2.01
N ALA A 70 0.56 -13.39 -2.95
CA ALA A 70 1.70 -12.58 -3.40
C ALA A 70 1.27 -11.40 -4.28
N GLY A 71 0.25 -11.60 -5.12
CA GLY A 71 -0.30 -10.53 -5.96
C GLY A 71 -1.19 -9.57 -5.17
N TRP A 72 -2.40 -10.00 -4.83
CA TRP A 72 -3.44 -9.15 -4.23
C TRP A 72 -3.09 -8.71 -2.81
N LEU A 73 -2.89 -9.65 -1.88
CA LEU A 73 -2.74 -9.34 -0.45
C LEU A 73 -1.47 -8.52 -0.18
N MET A 74 -0.31 -8.96 -0.69
CA MET A 74 0.95 -8.23 -0.47
C MET A 74 0.93 -6.83 -1.11
N SER A 75 0.42 -6.69 -2.34
CA SER A 75 0.33 -5.36 -2.97
C SER A 75 -0.59 -4.41 -2.20
N ALA A 76 -1.71 -4.92 -1.65
CA ALA A 76 -2.59 -4.12 -0.80
C ALA A 76 -1.88 -3.69 0.50
N VAL A 77 -1.14 -4.59 1.14
CA VAL A 77 -0.32 -4.27 2.33
C VAL A 77 0.71 -3.19 2.01
N PHE A 78 1.43 -3.29 0.88
CA PHE A 78 2.39 -2.29 0.47
C PHE A 78 1.74 -0.93 0.18
N ALA A 79 0.57 -0.93 -0.48
CA ALA A 79 -0.19 0.29 -0.73
C ALA A 79 -0.54 1.00 0.59
N PHE A 80 -1.11 0.27 1.55
CA PHE A 80 -1.46 0.83 2.87
C PHE A 80 -0.22 1.29 3.62
N PHE A 81 0.86 0.52 3.63
CA PHE A 81 2.11 0.90 4.29
C PHE A 81 2.64 2.23 3.74
N TYR A 82 2.79 2.36 2.42
CA TYR A 82 3.25 3.61 1.82
C TYR A 82 2.26 4.75 1.99
N GLN A 83 0.96 4.50 2.11
CA GLN A 83 -0.01 5.55 2.42
C GLN A 83 0.08 6.00 3.88
N LEU A 84 0.26 5.09 4.84
CA LEU A 84 0.24 5.38 6.28
C LEU A 84 1.59 5.86 6.81
N VAL A 85 2.70 5.54 6.16
CA VAL A 85 4.06 5.85 6.65
C VAL A 85 4.78 6.85 5.72
N PRO A 86 4.55 8.17 5.88
CA PRO A 86 5.19 9.20 5.05
C PRO A 86 6.71 9.12 4.97
N ALA A 87 7.37 8.79 6.08
CA ALA A 87 8.83 8.72 6.14
C ALA A 87 9.40 7.64 5.20
N ALA A 88 8.69 6.53 5.01
CA ALA A 88 9.08 5.49 4.06
C ALA A 88 8.93 5.94 2.60
N ARG A 89 8.05 6.91 2.32
CA ARG A 89 7.84 7.46 0.96
C ARG A 89 8.98 8.35 0.50
N ALA A 90 9.72 8.97 1.42
CA ALA A 90 10.84 9.85 1.10
C ALA A 90 12.06 9.08 0.54
N SER A 91 12.07 7.75 0.67
CA SER A 91 13.13 6.91 0.15
C SER A 91 13.05 6.81 -1.38
N ARG A 92 14.17 7.10 -2.06
CA ARG A 92 14.35 6.86 -3.51
C ARG A 92 14.23 5.37 -3.90
N LEU A 93 14.19 4.48 -2.91
CA LEU A 93 14.03 3.03 -3.11
C LEU A 93 12.57 2.60 -3.25
N ALA A 94 11.59 3.43 -2.91
CA ALA A 94 10.17 3.06 -3.00
C ALA A 94 9.71 2.77 -4.46
N PRO A 95 10.12 3.55 -5.49
CA PRO A 95 9.88 3.20 -6.89
C PRO A 95 10.58 1.92 -7.33
N ALA A 96 11.81 1.68 -6.84
CA ALA A 96 12.55 0.45 -7.15
C ALA A 96 11.86 -0.78 -6.60
N HIS A 97 11.36 -0.70 -5.36
CA HIS A 97 10.52 -1.75 -4.76
C HIS A 97 9.25 -2.01 -5.59
N PHE A 98 8.55 -0.95 -6.01
CA PHE A 98 7.36 -1.10 -6.85
C PHE A 98 7.63 -1.86 -8.16
N TRP A 99 8.65 -1.43 -8.92
CA TRP A 99 8.96 -2.07 -10.20
C TRP A 99 9.47 -3.49 -10.01
N LEU A 100 10.32 -3.73 -9.02
CA LEU A 100 10.84 -5.07 -8.74
C LEU A 100 9.70 -6.02 -8.35
N THR A 101 8.78 -5.60 -7.47
CA THR A 101 7.59 -6.40 -7.08
C THR A 101 6.66 -6.63 -8.26
N THR A 102 6.44 -5.62 -9.11
CA THR A 102 5.52 -5.74 -10.24
C THR A 102 6.06 -6.70 -11.30
N VAL A 103 7.31 -6.53 -11.73
CA VAL A 103 7.92 -7.36 -12.77
C VAL A 103 8.07 -8.79 -12.30
N SER A 104 8.59 -9.00 -11.09
CA SER A 104 8.76 -10.34 -10.53
C SER A 104 7.43 -11.03 -10.24
N GLY A 105 6.43 -10.31 -9.71
CA GLY A 105 5.11 -10.85 -9.45
C GLY A 105 4.37 -11.28 -10.72
N VAL A 106 4.41 -10.44 -11.77
CA VAL A 106 3.78 -10.78 -13.06
C VAL A 106 4.50 -11.97 -13.70
N GLY A 107 5.84 -11.96 -13.69
CA GLY A 107 6.65 -13.07 -14.21
C GLY A 107 6.38 -14.39 -13.48
N LEU A 108 6.22 -14.34 -12.15
CA LEU A 108 5.92 -15.50 -11.32
C LEU A 108 4.54 -16.08 -11.68
N VAL A 109 3.51 -15.24 -11.70
CA VAL A 109 2.14 -15.68 -11.96
C VAL A 109 1.98 -16.20 -13.39
N ALA A 110 2.48 -15.44 -14.39
CA ALA A 110 2.39 -15.84 -15.79
C ALA A 110 3.22 -17.10 -16.04
N GLY A 111 4.41 -17.20 -15.47
CA GLY A 111 5.27 -18.37 -15.55
C GLY A 111 4.61 -19.60 -14.95
N LEU A 112 4.04 -19.50 -13.74
CA LEU A 112 3.31 -20.60 -13.10
C LEU A 112 2.12 -21.07 -13.94
N PHE A 113 1.34 -20.13 -14.48
CA PHE A 113 0.20 -20.46 -15.33
C PHE A 113 0.60 -21.29 -16.54
N VAL A 114 1.67 -20.87 -17.24
CA VAL A 114 2.20 -21.58 -18.42
C VAL A 114 2.83 -22.91 -18.03
N MET A 115 3.61 -22.95 -16.94
CA MET A 115 4.30 -24.15 -16.48
C MET A 115 3.30 -25.26 -16.12
N LEU A 116 2.30 -24.92 -15.31
CA LEU A 116 1.26 -25.84 -14.88
C LEU A 116 0.23 -26.12 -15.99
N GLY A 117 0.21 -25.30 -17.04
CA GLY A 117 -0.52 -25.56 -18.28
C GLY A 117 0.15 -26.58 -19.21
N GLY A 118 1.25 -27.21 -18.78
CA GLY A 118 1.93 -28.28 -19.52
C GLY A 118 3.24 -27.89 -20.20
N ASN A 119 3.81 -26.72 -19.91
CA ASN A 119 5.10 -26.30 -20.46
C ASN A 119 6.18 -26.18 -19.35
N PRO A 120 6.78 -27.30 -18.92
CA PRO A 120 7.79 -27.29 -17.85
C PRO A 120 9.06 -26.53 -18.21
N GLY A 121 9.33 -26.29 -19.51
CA GLY A 121 10.54 -25.57 -19.95
C GLY A 121 10.63 -24.12 -19.48
N ILE A 122 9.53 -23.55 -18.98
CA ILE A 122 9.49 -22.18 -18.42
C ILE A 122 9.92 -22.13 -16.94
N GLU A 123 10.22 -23.26 -16.30
CA GLU A 123 10.66 -23.34 -14.90
C GLU A 123 11.77 -22.33 -14.53
N PRO A 124 12.82 -22.10 -15.34
CA PRO A 124 13.85 -21.11 -15.01
C PRO A 124 13.29 -19.68 -14.86
N VAL A 125 12.26 -19.32 -15.64
CA VAL A 125 11.60 -18.01 -15.54
C VAL A 125 10.81 -17.91 -14.24
N VAL A 126 10.13 -18.99 -13.84
CA VAL A 126 9.42 -19.07 -12.55
C VAL A 126 10.41 -18.91 -11.40
N ALA A 127 11.56 -19.60 -11.45
CA ALA A 127 12.61 -19.51 -10.45
C ALA A 127 13.19 -18.09 -10.32
N VAL A 128 13.58 -17.47 -11.44
CA VAL A 128 14.13 -16.10 -11.44
C VAL A 128 13.09 -15.10 -10.94
N SER A 129 11.82 -15.25 -11.34
CA SER A 129 10.73 -14.39 -10.87
C SER A 129 10.49 -14.57 -9.36
N SER A 130 10.57 -15.79 -8.85
CA SER A 130 10.44 -16.08 -7.42
C SER A 130 11.55 -15.43 -6.60
N ILE A 131 12.80 -15.54 -7.05
CA ILE A 131 13.96 -14.89 -6.42
C ILE A 131 13.81 -13.36 -6.48
N GLY A 132 13.37 -12.82 -7.61
CA GLY A 132 13.10 -11.39 -7.76
C GLY A 132 12.03 -10.88 -6.80
N PHE A 133 10.97 -11.65 -6.59
CA PHE A 133 9.90 -11.30 -5.66
C PHE A 133 10.37 -11.39 -4.21
N PHE A 134 11.17 -12.40 -3.87
CA PHE A 134 11.81 -12.48 -2.56
C PHE A 134 12.74 -11.29 -2.31
N ALA A 135 13.56 -10.91 -3.29
CA ALA A 135 14.42 -9.73 -3.21
C ALA A 135 13.61 -8.43 -3.04
N SER A 136 12.42 -8.34 -3.63
CA SER A 136 11.53 -7.20 -3.45
C SER A 136 10.99 -7.10 -2.01
N LEU A 137 10.66 -8.24 -1.40
CA LEU A 137 10.28 -8.30 0.01
C LEU A 137 11.43 -7.91 0.94
N LEU A 138 12.67 -8.33 0.64
CA LEU A 138 13.85 -7.89 1.40
C LEU A 138 14.07 -6.39 1.27
N LEU A 139 13.90 -5.84 0.07
CA LEU A 139 13.98 -4.39 -0.15
C LEU A 139 12.89 -3.65 0.62
N PHE A 140 11.67 -4.18 0.66
CA PHE A 140 10.60 -3.63 1.49
C PHE A 140 10.97 -3.63 2.98
N ALA A 141 11.47 -4.76 3.49
CA ALA A 141 11.92 -4.86 4.88
C ALA A 141 13.02 -3.84 5.20
N TRP A 142 14.00 -3.68 4.30
CA TRP A 142 15.05 -2.68 4.44
C TRP A 142 14.52 -1.24 4.51
N ILE A 143 13.46 -0.92 3.76
CA ILE A 143 12.83 0.40 3.80
C ILE A 143 11.97 0.56 5.06
N ALA A 144 11.22 -0.47 5.44
CA ALA A 144 10.20 -0.39 6.47
C ALA A 144 10.77 -0.46 7.89
N LEU A 145 11.67 -1.40 8.13
CA LEU A 145 12.18 -1.70 9.48
C LEU A 145 12.84 -0.50 10.18
N PRO A 146 13.73 0.28 9.55
CA PRO A 146 14.34 1.44 10.21
C PRO A 146 13.33 2.55 10.54
N VAL A 147 12.24 2.65 9.77
CA VAL A 147 11.20 3.64 9.99
C VAL A 147 10.29 3.23 11.15
N LEU A 148 10.01 1.93 11.27
CA LEU A 148 9.19 1.38 12.34
C LEU A 148 9.92 1.45 13.69
N TRP A 149 11.18 1.02 13.78
CA TRP A 149 11.92 1.04 15.04
C TRP A 149 12.24 2.45 15.56
N LYS A 150 12.48 3.42 14.67
CA LYS A 150 12.70 4.83 15.10
C LYS A 150 11.46 5.49 15.71
N ALA A 151 10.26 4.91 15.54
CA ALA A 151 9.06 5.44 16.15
C ALA A 151 9.03 5.22 17.68
N ASP A 152 9.60 4.11 18.14
CA ASP A 152 9.60 3.71 19.55
C ASP A 152 10.58 4.56 20.39
N ASP A 153 11.71 4.97 19.79
CA ASP A 153 12.71 5.85 20.43
C ASP A 153 12.14 7.21 20.86
N ARG A 154 11.08 7.69 20.18
CA ARG A 154 10.42 8.96 20.51
C ARG A 154 9.35 8.83 21.59
N ALA A 155 8.85 7.62 21.84
CA ALA A 155 7.90 7.33 22.91
C ALA A 155 8.62 7.05 24.25
N ALA A 156 9.91 6.72 24.22
CA ALA A 156 10.72 6.35 25.37
C ALA A 156 11.31 7.54 26.18
N VAL A 157 10.89 8.78 25.93
CA VAL A 157 11.28 9.95 26.77
C VAL A 157 10.10 10.47 27.59
N PRO A 158 9.84 9.95 28.80
CA PRO A 158 9.02 10.61 29.79
C PRO A 158 9.84 11.57 30.70
N ALA A 159 9.46 12.85 30.64
CA ALA A 159 9.61 13.93 31.62
C ALA A 159 10.81 13.91 32.59
N ARG A 160 11.81 14.76 32.31
CA ARG A 160 12.80 15.18 33.31
C ARG A 160 12.96 16.70 33.29
N ASP A 161 11.95 17.40 33.80
CA ASP A 161 11.99 18.86 34.04
C ASP A 161 10.68 19.40 34.65
N ALA A 162 10.19 18.79 35.74
CA ALA A 162 9.15 19.41 36.57
C ALA A 162 9.47 19.43 38.08
N THR A 163 10.70 19.12 38.49
CA THR A 163 11.13 19.22 39.89
C THR A 163 12.58 19.71 39.99
N ALA A 164 12.82 21.00 39.78
CA ALA A 164 13.96 21.72 40.34
C ALA A 164 13.77 23.23 40.09
N GLY A 165 13.42 23.98 41.14
CA GLY A 165 13.39 25.45 41.15
C GLY A 165 12.20 26.00 41.90
#